data_AF-A0A226DCW0-F1
#
_entry.id   AF-A0A226DCW0-F1
#
_cell.length_a   1.000
_cell.length_b   1.000
_cell.length_c   1.000
_cell.angle_alpha   90.00
_cell.angle_beta   90.00
_cell.angle_gamma   90.00
#
_symmetry.space_group_name_H-M   'P 1'
#
loop_
_entity.id
_entity.type
_entity.pdbx_description
1 polymer ?
#
loop_
_entity_poly.entity_id
_entity_poly.type
_entity_poly.pdbx_seq_one_letter_code
_entity_poly.pdbx_strand_id
1 'polypeptide(L)'
;MYRKDYMRLLKPYLSICQAFKCVPFDFDRKSGIVVKTGNASQIWSFRLQCILSVVYTVALVLQICVGRLSLTDSFMGAVFVLVHIIQTSTRWNYSLDKSQGQLINSLVRFEDQVLQDLPPARQSLGLRLMRIFLYIANISVIGIPILVSLLLTYVPTMPPFLLSMLPVAVEKCNLQHLVVRVCETWIQCHMMLSAALSVIYILFGGIVCILTYCRILDE
;
A
#
# COMPACT_ATOMS: atom_id res chain seq x y z
N MET A 1 -15.38 9.77 14.11
CA MET A 1 -15.34 9.47 12.67
C MET A 1 -14.20 8.52 12.32
N TYR A 2 -12.94 8.88 12.52
CA TYR A 2 -11.77 8.03 12.35
C TYR A 2 -11.93 6.70 13.11
N ARG A 3 -12.30 6.75 14.39
CA ARG A 3 -12.43 5.56 15.24
C ARG A 3 -13.58 4.63 14.82
N LYS A 4 -14.72 5.18 14.38
CA LYS A 4 -15.90 4.39 14.01
C LYS A 4 -15.82 3.85 12.57
N ASP A 5 -15.40 4.70 11.63
CA ASP A 5 -15.44 4.39 10.20
C ASP A 5 -14.10 3.84 9.69
N TYR A 6 -13.00 4.58 9.90
CA TYR A 6 -11.69 4.22 9.35
C TYR A 6 -11.06 3.05 10.09
N MET A 7 -11.11 3.06 11.43
CA MET A 7 -10.51 2.00 12.23
C MET A 7 -11.17 0.63 11.97
N ARG A 8 -12.46 0.62 11.64
CA ARG A 8 -13.18 -0.61 11.28
C ARG A 8 -12.61 -1.26 10.02
N LEU A 9 -12.15 -0.46 9.06
CA LEU A 9 -11.49 -0.93 7.84
C LEU A 9 -9.98 -1.16 8.05
N LEU A 10 -9.34 -0.34 8.87
CA LEU A 10 -7.90 -0.43 9.12
C LEU A 10 -7.52 -1.70 9.88
N LYS A 11 -8.34 -2.17 10.84
CA LYS A 11 -8.06 -3.40 11.60
C LYS A 11 -7.90 -4.65 10.72
N PRO A 12 -8.89 -5.03 9.88
CA PRO A 12 -8.74 -6.19 9.00
C PRO A 12 -7.61 -5.97 7.99
N TYR A 13 -7.43 -4.74 7.51
CA TYR A 13 -6.34 -4.39 6.62
C TYR A 13 -4.94 -4.62 7.22
N LEU A 14 -4.72 -4.16 8.46
CA LEU A 14 -3.47 -4.39 9.21
C LEU A 14 -3.26 -5.89 9.44
N SER A 15 -4.32 -6.66 9.72
CA SER A 15 -4.21 -8.12 9.86
C SER A 15 -3.74 -8.79 8.57
N ILE A 16 -4.21 -8.33 7.41
CA ILE A 16 -3.73 -8.81 6.10
C ILE A 16 -2.25 -8.42 5.94
N CYS A 17 -1.90 -7.15 6.21
CA CYS A 17 -0.53 -6.68 6.09
C CYS A 17 0.46 -7.44 7.02
N GLN A 18 0.01 -7.83 8.21
CA GLN A 18 0.76 -8.66 9.14
C GLN A 18 1.01 -10.06 8.58
N ALA A 19 0.01 -10.67 7.93
CA ALA A 19 0.16 -11.96 7.27
C ALA A 19 1.26 -11.92 6.17
N PHE A 20 1.33 -10.80 5.44
CA PHE A 20 2.39 -10.54 4.45
C PHE A 20 3.68 -9.95 5.03
N LYS A 21 3.73 -9.69 6.35
CA LYS A 21 4.84 -9.01 7.05
C LYS A 21 5.28 -7.70 6.37
N CYS A 22 4.34 -6.99 5.74
CA CYS A 22 4.63 -5.84 4.88
C CYS A 22 4.49 -4.47 5.55
N VAL A 23 4.17 -4.45 6.84
CA VAL A 23 4.11 -3.25 7.68
C VAL A 23 4.75 -3.51 9.06
N PRO A 24 5.43 -2.53 9.66
CA PRO A 24 6.08 -2.67 10.97
C PRO A 24 5.14 -2.30 12.14
N PHE A 25 3.83 -2.41 11.93
CA PHE A 25 2.81 -1.97 12.89
C PHE A 25 1.87 -3.11 13.24
N ASP A 26 1.48 -3.15 14.52
CA ASP A 26 0.49 -4.06 15.06
C ASP A 26 -0.66 -3.26 15.70
N PHE A 27 -1.87 -3.82 15.66
CA PHE A 27 -3.01 -3.26 16.37
C PHE A 27 -3.10 -3.87 17.77
N ASP A 28 -2.89 -3.06 18.82
CA ASP A 28 -3.06 -3.51 20.20
C ASP A 28 -4.55 -3.53 20.56
N ARG A 29 -5.10 -4.73 20.74
CA ARG A 29 -6.52 -4.92 21.06
C ARG A 29 -6.89 -4.38 22.44
N LYS A 30 -5.95 -4.33 23.39
CA LYS A 30 -6.21 -3.88 24.76
C LYS A 30 -6.37 -2.36 24.83
N SER A 31 -5.44 -1.67 24.19
CA SER A 31 -5.41 -0.19 24.18
C SER A 31 -6.19 0.42 23.02
N GLY A 32 -6.52 -0.36 21.98
CA GLY A 32 -7.23 0.12 20.80
C GLY A 32 -6.40 1.02 19.90
N ILE A 33 -5.07 1.02 20.05
CA ILE A 33 -4.13 1.86 19.30
C ILE A 33 -3.18 1.04 18.43
N VAL A 34 -2.58 1.70 17.44
CA VAL A 34 -1.55 1.13 16.58
C VAL A 34 -0.19 1.26 17.26
N VAL A 35 0.49 0.15 17.46
CA VAL A 35 1.82 0.08 18.08
C VAL A 35 2.84 -0.44 17.09
N LYS A 36 4.12 -0.16 17.32
CA LYS A 36 5.20 -0.77 16.54
C LYS A 36 5.30 -2.25 16.89
N THR A 37 5.50 -3.11 15.89
CA THR A 37 5.67 -4.55 16.14
C THR A 37 6.94 -4.83 16.93
N GLY A 38 6.86 -5.74 17.90
CA GLY A 38 8.02 -6.26 18.65
C GLY A 38 8.67 -7.49 18.00
N ASN A 39 8.06 -8.05 16.95
CA ASN A 39 8.52 -9.29 16.32
C ASN A 39 9.74 -9.03 15.41
N ALA A 40 10.91 -9.51 15.83
CA ALA A 40 12.16 -9.36 15.08
C ALA A 40 12.10 -9.97 13.66
N SER A 41 11.40 -11.10 13.48
CA SER A 41 11.23 -11.72 12.15
C SER A 41 10.44 -10.83 11.21
N GLN A 42 9.34 -10.23 11.71
CA GLN A 42 8.52 -9.31 10.92
C GLN A 42 9.30 -8.04 10.55
N ILE A 43 10.07 -7.48 11.51
CA ILE A 43 10.95 -6.33 11.26
C ILE A 43 11.98 -6.63 10.16
N TRP A 44 12.63 -7.80 10.25
CA TRP A 44 13.62 -8.22 9.27
C TRP A 44 12.99 -8.42 7.88
N SER A 45 11.86 -9.13 7.81
CA SER A 45 11.11 -9.31 6.55
C SER A 45 10.68 -7.98 5.95
N PHE A 46 10.17 -7.04 6.74
CA PHE A 46 9.77 -5.72 6.27
C PHE A 46 10.95 -4.94 5.68
N ARG A 47 12.11 -4.92 6.37
CA ARG A 47 13.32 -4.27 5.87
C ARG A 47 13.81 -4.87 4.56
N LEU A 48 13.80 -6.20 4.45
CA LEU A 48 14.13 -6.90 3.21
C LEU A 48 13.18 -6.48 2.08
N GLN A 49 11.87 -6.45 2.35
CA GLN A 49 10.88 -6.02 1.37
C GLN A 49 11.04 -4.55 0.94
N CYS A 50 11.48 -3.64 1.82
CA CYS A 50 11.79 -2.25 1.45
C CYS A 50 12.97 -2.19 0.47
N ILE A 51 14.07 -2.93 0.76
CA ILE A 51 15.22 -3.00 -0.14
C ILE A 51 14.80 -3.61 -1.48
N LEU A 52 14.05 -4.73 -1.45
CA LEU A 52 13.55 -5.38 -2.66
C LEU A 52 12.69 -4.44 -3.51
N SER A 53 11.85 -3.60 -2.91
CA SER A 53 11.08 -2.62 -3.70
C SER A 53 11.96 -1.57 -4.37
N VAL A 54 13.05 -1.13 -3.75
CA VAL A 54 14.00 -0.20 -4.38
C VAL A 54 14.71 -0.89 -5.55
N VAL A 55 15.25 -2.09 -5.32
CA VAL A 55 15.93 -2.87 -6.36
C VAL A 55 14.99 -3.15 -7.54
N TYR A 56 13.78 -3.59 -7.26
CA TYR A 56 12.75 -3.84 -8.27
C TYR A 56 12.45 -2.55 -9.05
N THR A 57 12.15 -1.44 -8.36
CA THR A 57 11.84 -0.15 -9.02
C THR A 57 13.01 0.32 -9.90
N VAL A 58 14.26 0.21 -9.44
CA VAL A 58 15.44 0.56 -10.22
C VAL A 58 15.58 -0.33 -11.45
N ALA A 59 15.33 -1.63 -11.33
CA ALA A 59 15.35 -2.55 -12.47
C ALA A 59 14.31 -2.16 -13.52
N LEU A 60 13.07 -1.81 -13.11
CA LEU A 60 12.04 -1.33 -14.03
C LEU A 60 12.47 -0.02 -14.74
N VAL A 61 13.05 0.93 -14.01
CA VAL A 61 13.56 2.19 -14.58
C VAL A 61 14.65 1.92 -15.61
N LEU A 62 15.64 1.09 -15.27
CA LEU A 62 16.73 0.73 -16.18
C LEU A 62 16.20 0.03 -17.44
N GLN A 63 15.20 -0.83 -17.31
CA GLN A 63 14.59 -1.49 -18.46
C GLN A 63 13.90 -0.49 -19.39
N ILE A 64 13.22 0.53 -18.87
CA ILE A 64 12.60 1.55 -19.71
C ILE A 64 13.65 2.46 -20.36
N CYS A 65 14.68 2.85 -19.62
CA CYS A 65 15.68 3.80 -20.11
C CYS A 65 16.70 3.18 -21.07
N VAL A 66 17.08 1.91 -20.87
CA VAL A 66 18.17 1.23 -21.59
C VAL A 66 17.65 0.07 -22.46
N GLY A 67 16.45 -0.44 -22.16
CA GLY A 67 15.86 -1.56 -22.90
C GLY A 67 15.48 -1.20 -24.33
N ARG A 68 15.52 -2.20 -25.21
CA ARG A 68 15.05 -2.08 -26.60
C ARG A 68 13.54 -2.24 -26.69
N LEU A 69 12.80 -1.36 -26.01
CA LEU A 69 11.34 -1.35 -26.03
C LEU A 69 10.83 -0.50 -27.19
N SER A 70 9.65 -0.85 -27.71
CA SER A 70 8.96 0.05 -28.63
C SER A 70 8.56 1.34 -27.90
N LEU A 71 8.28 2.41 -28.65
CA LEU A 71 7.82 3.68 -28.06
C LEU A 71 6.52 3.49 -27.26
N THR A 72 5.59 2.71 -27.80
CA THR A 72 4.31 2.38 -27.15
C THR A 72 4.52 1.62 -25.85
N ASP A 73 5.36 0.58 -25.86
CA ASP A 73 5.66 -0.22 -24.68
C ASP A 73 6.37 0.60 -23.61
N SER A 74 7.22 1.54 -24.03
CA SER A 74 7.91 2.46 -23.13
C SER A 74 6.93 3.40 -22.42
N PHE A 75 5.92 3.94 -23.13
CA PHE A 75 4.88 4.76 -22.53
C PHE A 75 4.00 3.98 -21.55
N MET A 76 3.58 2.77 -21.92
CA MET A 76 2.81 1.91 -21.01
C MET A 76 3.63 1.55 -19.76
N GLY A 77 4.90 1.16 -19.95
CA GLY A 77 5.83 0.86 -18.87
C GLY A 77 6.07 2.06 -17.94
N ALA A 78 6.15 3.28 -18.49
CA ALA A 78 6.43 4.48 -17.72
C ALA A 78 5.34 4.76 -16.67
N VAL A 79 4.07 4.51 -17.01
CA VAL A 79 2.95 4.64 -16.06
C VAL A 79 3.12 3.69 -14.89
N PHE A 80 3.46 2.43 -15.14
CA PHE A 80 3.73 1.45 -14.08
C PHE A 80 4.93 1.86 -13.25
N VAL A 81 6.02 2.32 -13.86
CA VAL A 81 7.22 2.77 -13.13
C VAL A 81 6.91 3.94 -12.21
N LEU A 82 6.14 4.94 -12.65
CA LEU A 82 5.72 6.06 -11.80
C LEU A 82 4.93 5.57 -10.58
N VAL A 83 4.01 4.62 -10.77
CA VAL A 83 3.26 4.01 -9.67
C VAL A 83 4.21 3.30 -8.69
N HIS A 84 5.19 2.54 -9.18
CA HIS A 84 6.16 1.84 -8.32
C HIS A 84 7.09 2.82 -7.60
N ILE A 85 7.47 3.95 -8.20
CA ILE A 85 8.22 5.02 -7.52
C ILE A 85 7.42 5.59 -6.35
N ILE A 86 6.13 5.88 -6.57
CA ILE A 86 5.25 6.39 -5.51
C ILE A 86 5.09 5.35 -4.40
N GLN A 87 4.83 4.09 -4.76
CA GLN A 87 4.69 2.99 -3.78
C GLN A 87 5.98 2.79 -2.97
N THR A 88 7.15 2.75 -3.62
CA THR A 88 8.45 2.61 -2.97
C THR A 88 8.75 3.79 -2.04
N SER A 89 8.48 5.02 -2.49
CA SER A 89 8.70 6.23 -1.69
C SER A 89 7.79 6.29 -0.47
N THR A 90 6.48 6.03 -0.65
CA THR A 90 5.48 6.10 0.42
C THR A 90 5.61 5.00 1.46
N ARG A 91 6.22 3.86 1.11
CA ARG A 91 6.49 2.76 2.04
C ARG A 91 7.88 2.81 2.68
N TRP A 92 8.75 3.72 2.24
CA TRP A 92 10.14 3.75 2.70
C TRP A 92 10.20 4.13 4.19
N ASN A 93 10.28 3.11 5.05
CA ASN A 93 10.38 3.26 6.49
C ASN A 93 11.43 2.31 7.09
N TYR A 94 12.62 2.27 6.48
CA TYR A 94 13.69 1.34 6.89
C TYR A 94 14.14 1.53 8.36
N SER A 95 14.11 2.78 8.85
CA SER A 95 14.40 3.17 10.23
C SER A 95 13.29 2.77 11.22
N LEU A 96 12.16 2.25 10.74
CA LEU A 96 11.00 1.84 11.55
C LEU A 96 10.49 3.00 12.42
N ASP A 97 10.38 4.16 11.79
CA ASP A 97 9.87 5.38 12.36
C ASP A 97 8.42 5.23 12.80
N LYS A 98 8.08 5.89 13.92
CA LYS A 98 6.79 5.75 14.59
C LYS A 98 5.74 6.74 14.07
N SER A 99 6.10 7.69 13.22
CA SER A 99 5.21 8.79 12.77
C SER A 99 3.87 8.31 12.26
N GLN A 100 3.86 7.27 11.41
CA GLN A 100 2.64 6.74 10.81
C GLN A 100 1.65 6.23 11.86
N GLY A 101 2.11 5.36 12.78
CA GLY A 101 1.29 4.87 13.88
C GLY A 101 0.91 5.98 14.86
N GLN A 102 1.81 6.93 15.12
CA GLN A 102 1.54 8.08 15.98
C GLN A 102 0.45 8.98 15.41
N LEU A 103 0.46 9.26 14.10
CA LEU A 103 -0.55 10.10 13.46
C LEU A 103 -1.94 9.45 13.56
N ILE A 104 -2.04 8.15 13.28
CA ILE A 104 -3.28 7.38 13.47
C ILE A 104 -3.76 7.48 14.92
N ASN A 105 -2.86 7.25 15.88
CA ASN A 105 -3.20 7.30 17.30
C ASN A 105 -3.60 8.69 17.78
N SER A 106 -2.96 9.75 17.27
CA SER A 106 -3.31 11.14 17.57
C SER A 106 -4.72 11.46 17.08
N LEU A 107 -5.08 11.01 15.87
CA LEU A 107 -6.45 11.18 15.37
C LEU A 107 -7.47 10.46 16.26
N VAL A 108 -7.19 9.23 16.67
CA VAL A 108 -8.08 8.46 17.57
C VAL A 108 -8.21 9.13 18.93
N ARG A 109 -7.09 9.55 19.54
CA ARG A 109 -7.09 10.24 20.84
C ARG A 109 -7.82 11.57 20.79
N PHE A 110 -7.66 12.32 19.70
CA PHE A 110 -8.39 13.56 19.51
C PHE A 110 -9.91 13.32 19.52
N GLU A 111 -10.40 12.28 18.83
CA GLU A 111 -11.82 11.94 18.88
C GLU A 111 -12.29 11.54 20.27
N ASP A 112 -11.48 10.76 20.99
CA ASP A 112 -11.83 10.25 22.31
C ASP A 112 -11.74 11.33 23.40
N GLN A 113 -10.89 12.35 23.26
CA GLN A 113 -10.65 13.35 24.30
C GLN A 113 -11.34 14.68 24.03
N VAL A 114 -11.40 15.12 22.77
CA VAL A 114 -11.90 16.46 22.41
C VAL A 114 -13.32 16.40 21.88
N LEU A 115 -13.66 15.36 21.11
CA LEU A 115 -14.97 15.26 20.45
C LEU A 115 -15.99 14.41 21.24
N GLN A 116 -15.63 13.86 22.40
CA GLN A 116 -16.51 12.97 23.15
C GLN A 116 -17.80 13.64 23.60
N ASP A 117 -17.71 14.90 24.04
CA ASP A 117 -18.85 15.65 24.60
C ASP A 117 -19.55 16.56 23.57
N LEU A 118 -19.07 16.56 22.32
CA LEU A 118 -19.66 17.33 21.24
C LEU A 118 -20.75 16.52 20.52
N PRO A 119 -21.77 17.18 19.95
CA PRO A 119 -22.79 16.50 19.16
C PRO A 119 -22.14 15.78 17.98
N PRO A 120 -22.69 14.61 17.57
CA PRO A 120 -22.14 13.87 16.45
C PRO A 120 -22.19 14.71 15.18
N ALA A 121 -21.04 14.81 14.50
CA ALA A 121 -20.91 15.56 13.26
C ALA A 121 -22.01 15.18 12.25
N ARG A 122 -22.69 16.19 11.70
CA ARG A 122 -23.64 15.97 10.61
C ARG A 122 -22.90 15.34 9.43
N GLN A 123 -23.44 14.24 8.90
CA GLN A 123 -22.81 13.54 7.78
C GLN A 123 -22.76 14.45 6.56
N SER A 124 -21.56 14.90 6.19
CA SER A 124 -21.32 15.64 4.97
C SER A 124 -21.31 14.71 3.76
N LEU A 125 -21.66 15.25 2.58
CA LEU A 125 -21.55 14.51 1.32
C LEU A 125 -20.10 14.04 1.07
N GLY A 126 -19.12 14.86 1.46
CA GLY A 126 -17.69 14.50 1.38
C GLY A 126 -17.35 13.26 2.21
N LEU A 127 -17.87 13.12 3.44
CA LEU A 127 -17.64 11.95 4.27
C LEU A 127 -18.23 10.68 3.65
N ARG A 128 -19.44 10.78 3.06
CA ARG A 128 -20.08 9.65 2.38
C ARG A 128 -19.28 9.19 1.17
N LEU A 129 -18.80 10.13 0.34
CA LEU A 129 -17.94 9.83 -0.81
C LEU A 129 -16.62 9.20 -0.38
N MET A 130 -15.99 9.74 0.67
CA MET A 130 -14.73 9.20 1.18
C MET A 130 -14.89 7.77 1.68
N ARG A 131 -16.00 7.44 2.36
CA ARG A 131 -16.28 6.07 2.77
C ARG A 131 -16.35 5.11 1.57
N ILE A 132 -17.05 5.50 0.50
CA ILE A 132 -17.13 4.70 -0.75
C ILE A 132 -15.73 4.54 -1.35
N PHE A 133 -14.97 5.63 -1.44
CA PHE A 133 -13.59 5.61 -1.93
C PHE A 133 -12.71 4.64 -1.13
N LEU A 134 -12.78 4.63 0.20
CA LEU A 134 -11.99 3.70 1.03
C LEU A 134 -12.32 2.23 0.73
N TYR A 135 -13.60 1.90 0.53
CA TYR A 135 -13.99 0.53 0.17
C TYR A 135 -13.44 0.13 -1.19
N ILE A 136 -13.63 0.98 -2.21
CA ILE A 136 -13.12 0.73 -3.56
C ILE A 136 -11.60 0.59 -3.53
N ALA A 137 -10.91 1.51 -2.86
CA ALA A 137 -9.46 1.51 -2.79
C ALA A 137 -8.92 0.26 -2.07
N ASN A 138 -9.55 -0.18 -0.98
CA ASN A 138 -9.17 -1.43 -0.30
C ASN A 138 -9.34 -2.67 -1.19
N ILE A 139 -10.46 -2.75 -1.92
CA ILE A 139 -10.69 -3.85 -2.87
C ILE A 139 -9.64 -3.79 -3.98
N SER A 140 -9.36 -2.60 -4.52
CA SER A 140 -8.36 -2.40 -5.57
C SER A 140 -6.93 -2.78 -5.14
N VAL A 141 -6.55 -2.51 -3.89
CA VAL A 141 -5.23 -2.87 -3.34
C VAL A 141 -4.97 -4.38 -3.42
N ILE A 142 -6.01 -5.20 -3.30
CA ILE A 142 -5.91 -6.67 -3.42
C ILE A 142 -6.22 -7.14 -4.85
N GLY A 143 -7.14 -6.47 -5.53
CA GLY A 143 -7.58 -6.85 -6.88
C GLY A 143 -6.51 -6.59 -7.95
N ILE A 144 -5.82 -5.46 -7.90
CA ILE A 144 -4.84 -5.08 -8.93
C ILE A 144 -3.68 -6.08 -9.04
N PRO A 145 -3.01 -6.56 -7.96
CA PRO A 145 -1.91 -7.52 -8.09
C PRO A 145 -2.40 -8.87 -8.63
N ILE A 146 -3.65 -9.26 -8.31
CA ILE A 146 -4.27 -10.47 -8.87
C ILE A 146 -4.49 -10.29 -10.37
N LEU A 147 -5.05 -9.15 -10.79
CA LEU A 147 -5.27 -8.84 -12.20
C LEU A 147 -3.96 -8.75 -12.98
N VAL A 148 -2.91 -8.13 -12.40
CA VAL A 148 -1.57 -8.10 -13.02
C VAL A 148 -0.98 -9.51 -13.10
N SER A 149 -1.13 -10.34 -12.06
CA SER A 149 -0.68 -11.73 -12.09
C SER A 149 -1.39 -12.57 -13.17
N LEU A 150 -2.69 -12.32 -13.38
CA LEU A 150 -3.46 -12.96 -14.45
C LEU A 150 -2.99 -12.44 -15.82
N LEU A 151 -2.82 -11.13 -15.97
CA LEU A 151 -2.30 -10.52 -17.18
C LEU A 151 -0.93 -11.12 -17.57
N LEU A 152 -0.03 -11.27 -16.61
CA LEU A 152 1.28 -11.90 -16.80
C LEU A 152 1.23 -13.39 -17.14
N THR A 153 0.09 -14.04 -16.89
CA THR A 153 -0.12 -15.43 -17.34
C THR A 153 -0.45 -15.50 -18.82
N TYR A 154 -1.14 -14.49 -19.36
CA TYR A 154 -1.51 -14.43 -20.77
C TYR A 154 -0.47 -13.71 -21.64
N VAL A 155 0.18 -12.69 -21.08
CA VAL A 155 1.15 -11.83 -21.79
C VAL A 155 2.40 -11.66 -20.90
N PRO A 156 3.22 -12.72 -20.72
CA PRO A 156 4.38 -12.68 -19.82
C PRO A 156 5.47 -11.70 -20.28
N THR A 157 5.50 -11.36 -21.57
CA THR A 157 6.48 -10.45 -22.16
C THR A 157 6.07 -8.99 -22.10
N MET A 158 4.96 -8.64 -21.42
CA MET A 158 4.50 -7.26 -21.31
C MET A 158 5.47 -6.44 -20.45
N PRO A 159 6.02 -5.32 -20.95
CA PRO A 159 6.81 -4.41 -20.13
C PRO A 159 5.93 -3.70 -19.08
N PRO A 160 6.48 -3.30 -17.92
CA PRO A 160 7.88 -3.36 -17.52
C PRO A 160 8.22 -4.59 -16.66
N PHE A 161 7.45 -5.67 -16.75
CA PHE A 161 7.56 -6.77 -15.79
C PHE A 161 8.86 -7.60 -15.97
N LEU A 162 9.35 -8.25 -14.90
CA LEU A 162 10.65 -8.95 -14.91
C LEU A 162 10.75 -10.01 -16.00
N LEU A 163 9.63 -10.69 -16.30
CA LEU A 163 9.57 -11.69 -17.37
C LEU A 163 9.91 -11.09 -18.76
N SER A 164 9.61 -9.82 -19.00
CA SER A 164 9.98 -9.13 -20.23
C SER A 164 11.48 -8.81 -20.34
N MET A 165 12.25 -8.96 -19.26
CA MET A 165 13.71 -8.81 -19.25
C MET A 165 14.45 -10.12 -19.56
N LEU A 166 13.77 -11.28 -19.47
CA LEU A 166 14.40 -12.57 -19.70
C LEU A 166 14.52 -12.88 -21.20
N PRO A 167 15.65 -13.45 -21.65
CA PRO A 167 15.79 -13.86 -23.05
C PRO A 167 14.75 -14.92 -23.41
N VAL A 168 14.07 -14.71 -24.55
CA VAL A 168 12.98 -15.58 -25.07
C VAL A 168 13.37 -17.05 -25.19
N ALA A 169 14.67 -17.37 -25.28
CA ALA A 169 15.18 -18.74 -25.37
C ALA A 169 14.89 -19.65 -24.14
N VAL A 170 14.29 -19.12 -23.08
CA VAL A 170 13.95 -19.86 -21.83
C VAL A 170 12.61 -20.62 -21.92
N GLU A 171 11.93 -20.60 -23.08
CA GLU A 171 10.64 -21.28 -23.36
C GLU A 171 10.55 -22.76 -22.92
N LYS A 172 11.67 -23.45 -22.67
CA LYS A 172 11.68 -24.85 -22.26
C LYS A 172 11.53 -25.10 -20.75
N CYS A 173 11.61 -24.09 -19.89
CA CYS A 173 11.59 -24.29 -18.42
C CYS A 173 10.40 -23.62 -17.72
N ASN A 174 9.26 -24.33 -17.64
CA ASN A 174 8.05 -23.87 -16.97
C ASN A 174 8.27 -23.43 -15.51
N LEU A 175 9.24 -24.02 -14.81
CA LEU A 175 9.49 -23.72 -13.40
C LEU A 175 10.09 -22.32 -13.20
N GLN A 176 11.02 -21.89 -14.05
CA GLN A 176 11.65 -20.57 -13.93
C GLN A 176 10.63 -19.44 -14.14
N HIS A 177 9.78 -19.57 -15.17
CA HIS A 177 8.69 -18.62 -15.42
C HIS A 177 7.70 -18.56 -14.26
N LEU A 178 7.35 -19.71 -13.70
CA LEU A 178 6.47 -19.78 -12.53
C LEU A 178 7.08 -19.05 -11.33
N VAL A 179 8.37 -19.27 -11.05
CA VAL A 179 9.07 -18.62 -9.94
C VAL A 179 9.09 -17.11 -10.12
N VAL A 180 9.49 -16.61 -11.29
CA VAL A 180 9.54 -15.16 -11.54
C VAL A 180 8.16 -14.53 -11.41
N ARG A 181 7.11 -15.17 -11.96
CA ARG A 181 5.73 -14.70 -11.82
C ARG A 181 5.28 -14.64 -10.36
N VAL A 182 5.55 -15.68 -9.58
CA VAL A 182 5.19 -15.71 -8.15
C VAL A 182 5.95 -14.63 -7.38
N CYS A 183 7.25 -14.46 -7.64
CA CYS A 183 8.06 -13.41 -7.04
C CYS A 183 7.56 -12.02 -7.40
N GLU A 184 7.21 -11.78 -8.66
CA GLU A 184 6.70 -10.51 -9.15
C GLU A 184 5.35 -10.15 -8.51
N THR A 185 4.40 -11.08 -8.52
CA THR A 185 3.11 -10.91 -7.84
C THR A 185 3.28 -10.67 -6.35
N TRP A 186 4.20 -11.40 -5.69
CA TRP A 186 4.52 -11.20 -4.28
C TRP A 186 5.06 -9.79 -4.01
N ILE A 187 6.00 -9.31 -4.83
CA ILE A 187 6.59 -7.97 -4.72
C ILE A 187 5.52 -6.90 -4.84
N GLN A 188 4.69 -6.98 -5.88
CA GLN A 188 3.61 -6.03 -6.11
C GLN A 188 2.57 -6.04 -4.99
N CYS A 189 2.20 -7.23 -4.50
CA CYS A 189 1.23 -7.36 -3.42
C CYS A 189 1.72 -6.66 -2.14
N HIS A 190 2.95 -6.96 -1.70
CA HIS A 190 3.46 -6.33 -0.48
C HIS A 190 3.77 -4.83 -0.67
N MET A 191 4.17 -4.39 -1.87
CA MET A 191 4.37 -2.96 -2.16
C MET A 191 3.06 -2.20 -2.05
N MET A 192 2.00 -2.72 -2.67
CA MET A 192 0.71 -2.03 -2.68
C MET A 192 0.02 -2.06 -1.32
N LEU A 193 0.06 -3.18 -0.58
CA LEU A 193 -0.42 -3.25 0.80
C LEU A 193 0.35 -2.29 1.73
N SER A 194 1.66 -2.17 1.57
CA SER A 194 2.45 -1.26 2.40
C SER A 194 2.15 0.22 2.07
N ALA A 195 2.12 0.56 0.78
CA ALA A 195 1.88 1.93 0.33
C ALA A 195 0.46 2.42 0.63
N ALA A 196 -0.55 1.56 0.52
CA ALA A 196 -1.93 1.94 0.78
C ALA A 196 -2.19 2.27 2.25
N LEU A 197 -1.43 1.73 3.22
CA LEU A 197 -1.46 2.22 4.60
C LEU A 197 -1.14 3.73 4.65
N SER A 198 -0.04 4.14 4.03
CA SER A 198 0.41 5.54 3.98
C SER A 198 -0.56 6.44 3.21
N VAL A 199 -1.00 6.02 2.04
CA VAL A 199 -1.79 6.87 1.14
C VAL A 199 -3.26 6.90 1.57
N ILE A 200 -3.88 5.75 1.77
CA ILE A 200 -5.34 5.67 2.00
C ILE A 200 -5.68 6.07 3.43
N TYR A 201 -5.02 5.46 4.43
CA TYR A 201 -5.44 5.62 5.82
C TYR A 201 -4.80 6.81 6.52
N ILE A 202 -3.58 7.17 6.12
CA ILE A 202 -2.84 8.27 6.75
C ILE A 202 -3.09 9.57 5.99
N LEU A 203 -2.78 9.63 4.69
CA LEU A 203 -2.97 10.86 3.92
C LEU A 203 -4.45 11.19 3.69
N PHE A 204 -5.19 10.36 2.94
CA PHE A 204 -6.59 10.65 2.63
C PHE A 204 -7.48 10.61 3.89
N GLY A 205 -7.32 9.57 4.71
CA GLY A 205 -8.06 9.46 5.97
C GLY A 205 -7.76 10.60 6.94
N GLY A 206 -6.49 11.01 7.06
CA GLY A 206 -6.08 12.15 7.89
C GLY A 206 -6.68 13.47 7.42
N ILE A 207 -6.57 13.78 6.12
CA ILE A 207 -7.13 15.02 5.54
C ILE A 207 -8.64 15.13 5.82
N VAL A 208 -9.40 14.06 5.54
CA VAL A 208 -10.85 14.09 5.74
C VAL A 208 -11.22 14.23 7.21
N CYS A 209 -10.45 13.61 8.10
CA CYS A 209 -10.67 13.74 9.54
C CYS A 209 -10.38 15.14 10.04
N ILE A 210 -9.24 15.73 9.68
CA ILE A 210 -8.91 17.10 10.07
C ILE A 210 -9.96 18.09 9.55
N LEU A 211 -10.34 18.02 8.27
CA LEU A 211 -11.37 18.89 7.71
C LEU A 211 -12.72 18.74 8.41
N THR A 212 -13.08 17.52 8.82
CA THR A 212 -14.31 17.28 9.57
C THR A 212 -14.22 17.82 10.99
N TYR A 213 -13.06 17.70 11.64
CA TYR A 213 -12.85 18.23 12.99
C TYR A 213 -12.93 19.74 13.01
N CYS A 214 -12.29 20.44 12.05
CA CYS A 214 -12.40 21.90 11.94
C CYS A 214 -13.86 22.34 11.83
N ARG A 215 -14.64 21.66 10.98
CA ARG A 215 -16.07 21.98 10.82
C ARG A 215 -16.89 21.79 12.11
N ILE A 216 -16.60 20.75 12.89
CA ILE A 216 -17.30 20.52 14.17
C ILE A 216 -16.94 21.60 15.19
N LEU A 217 -15.69 22.08 15.18
CA LEU A 217 -15.22 23.10 16.13
C LEU A 217 -15.66 24.52 15.76
N ASP A 218 -16.02 24.75 14.49
CA ASP A 218 -16.55 26.04 14.02
C ASP A 218 -18.07 26.19 14.30
N GLU A 219 -18.76 25.09 14.64
CA GLU A 219 -20.21 25.06 14.99
C GLU A 219 -20.43 25.27 16.50
#